data_AF-A0A947DX10-F1
#
_entry.id   AF-A0A947DX10-F1
#
_cell.length_a   1.000
_cell.length_b   1.000
_cell.length_c   1.000
_cell.angle_alpha   90.00
_cell.angle_beta   90.00
_cell.angle_gamma   90.00
#
_symmetry.space_group_name_H-M   'P 1'
#
loop_
_entity.id
_entity.type
_entity.pdbx_description
1 polymer ?
#
loop_
_entity_poly.entity_id
_entity_poly.type
_entity_poly.pdbx_seq_one_letter_code
_entity_poly.pdbx_strand_id
1 'polypeptide(L)' 'MAKTPPAPSSSQPANYEQALAELEALVAAMEGGQLPLDGLLQSYRRGADLLNYCRERLAAVESQVKLLEEGQLKPWKTE' A
#
# COMPACT_ATOMS: atom_id res chain seq x y z
N MET A 1 22.95 -18.72 7.66
CA MET A 1 22.86 -17.31 7.22
C MET A 1 21.43 -16.85 7.45
N ALA A 2 21.18 -16.12 8.54
CA ALA A 2 19.85 -15.64 8.91
C ALA A 2 19.45 -14.50 7.97
N LYS A 3 18.37 -14.67 7.23
CA LYS A 3 17.79 -13.62 6.39
C LYS A 3 17.05 -12.67 7.32
N THR A 4 17.65 -11.53 7.62
CA THR A 4 17.04 -10.45 8.39
C THR A 4 15.74 -10.01 7.70
N PRO A 5 14.60 -9.94 8.40
CA PRO A 5 13.37 -9.37 7.85
C PRO A 5 13.61 -7.90 7.46
N PRO A 6 13.03 -7.40 6.35
CA PRO A 6 13.13 -5.98 6.02
C PRO A 6 12.48 -5.17 7.14
N ALA A 7 13.21 -4.21 7.68
CA ALA A 7 12.66 -3.27 8.66
C ALA A 7 11.52 -2.47 8.00
N PRO A 8 10.38 -2.26 8.68
CA PRO A 8 9.29 -1.47 8.13
C PRO A 8 9.80 -0.04 7.90
N SER A 9 9.86 0.35 6.64
CA SER A 9 10.24 1.71 6.24
C SER A 9 9.10 2.63 6.63
N SER A 10 9.35 3.64 7.47
CA SER A 10 8.33 4.62 7.90
C SER A 10 7.87 5.57 6.77
N SER A 11 8.45 5.44 5.58
CA SER A 11 8.12 6.22 4.39
C SER A 11 6.86 5.70 3.71
N GLN A 12 6.03 6.60 3.18
CA GLN A 12 4.91 6.21 2.33
C GLN A 12 5.44 5.58 1.03
N PRO A 13 4.80 4.51 0.52
CA PRO A 13 5.18 3.89 -0.73
C PRO A 13 5.04 4.87 -1.91
N ALA A 14 6.02 4.86 -2.82
CA ALA A 14 6.05 5.81 -3.93
C ALA A 14 4.94 5.55 -4.96
N ASN A 15 4.52 4.30 -5.09
CA ASN A 15 3.46 3.89 -6.02
C ASN A 15 2.65 2.69 -5.48
N TYR A 16 1.57 2.36 -6.18
CA TYR A 16 0.65 1.27 -5.82
C TYR A 16 1.36 -0.10 -5.76
N GLU A 17 2.17 -0.43 -6.76
CA GLU A 17 2.88 -1.72 -6.83
C GLU A 17 3.82 -1.92 -5.64
N GLN A 18 4.53 -0.88 -5.22
CA GLN A 18 5.38 -0.92 -4.02
C GLN A 18 4.56 -1.09 -2.75
N ALA A 19 3.42 -0.40 -2.63
CA ALA A 19 2.54 -0.54 -1.48
C ALA A 19 1.98 -1.97 -1.36
N LEU A 20 1.59 -2.56 -2.49
CA LEU A 20 1.08 -3.92 -2.56
C LEU A 20 2.17 -4.95 -2.23
N ALA A 21 3.35 -4.83 -2.83
CA ALA A 21 4.47 -5.73 -2.55
C ALA A 21 4.90 -5.70 -1.07
N GLU A 22 4.88 -4.52 -0.44
CA GLU A 22 5.16 -4.38 0.98
C GLU A 22 4.07 -5.04 1.85
N LEU A 23 2.80 -4.87 1.48
CA LEU A 23 1.67 -5.48 2.18
C LEU A 23 1.75 -7.01 2.12
N GLU A 24 2.05 -7.58 0.95
CA GLU A 24 2.22 -9.03 0.77
C GLU A 24 3.38 -9.58 1.61
N ALA A 25 4.52 -8.90 1.61
CA ALA A 25 5.68 -9.27 2.42
C ALA A 25 5.36 -9.23 3.93
N LEU A 26 4.59 -8.22 4.36
CA LEU A 26 4.17 -8.04 5.73
C LEU A 26 3.19 -9.15 6.16
N VAL A 27 2.21 -9.48 5.34
CA VAL A 27 1.27 -10.58 5.59
C VAL A 27 2.01 -11.91 5.68
N ALA A 28 2.94 -12.19 4.74
CA ALA A 28 3.75 -13.39 4.77
C ALA A 28 4.60 -13.51 6.06
N ALA A 29 5.12 -12.38 6.57
CA ALA A 29 5.85 -12.36 7.84
C ALA A 29 4.94 -12.64 9.05
N MET A 30 3.71 -12.14 9.04
CA MET A 30 2.70 -12.37 10.08
C MET A 30 2.23 -13.83 10.10
N GLU A 31 1.94 -14.41 8.94
CA GLU A 31 1.54 -15.82 8.80
C GLU A 31 2.67 -16.80 9.13
N GLY A 32 3.92 -16.39 8.89
CA GLY A 32 5.10 -17.17 9.25
C GLY A 32 5.34 -17.34 10.75
N GLY A 33 4.56 -16.68 11.62
CA GLY A 33 4.62 -16.84 13.08
C GLY A 33 5.93 -16.39 13.73
N GLN A 34 6.80 -15.72 12.99
CA GLN A 34 8.15 -15.31 13.43
C GLN A 34 8.14 -13.97 14.19
N LEU A 35 6.99 -13.29 14.27
CA LEU A 35 6.87 -11.97 14.87
C LEU A 35 6.50 -12.04 16.36
N PRO A 36 7.25 -11.38 17.26
CA PRO A 36 6.84 -11.19 18.64
C PRO A 36 5.56 -10.34 18.71
N LEU A 37 4.85 -10.37 19.85
CA LEU A 37 3.57 -9.68 20.04
C LEU A 37 3.63 -8.18 19.70
N ASP A 38 4.70 -7.48 20.12
CA ASP A 38 4.91 -6.07 19.77
C ASP A 38 5.12 -5.86 18.25
N GLY A 39 5.80 -6.80 17.60
CA GLY A 39 6.03 -6.80 16.16
C GLY A 39 4.74 -7.06 15.36
N LEU A 40 3.82 -7.87 15.90
CA LEU A 40 2.49 -8.10 15.30
C LEU A 40 1.66 -6.82 15.28
N LEU A 41 1.64 -6.06 16.39
CA LEU A 41 0.90 -4.81 16.46
C LEU A 41 1.45 -3.76 15.48
N GLN A 42 2.77 -3.66 15.38
CA GLN A 42 3.43 -2.76 14.43
C GLN A 42 3.15 -3.17 12.98
N SER A 43 3.23 -4.47 12.68
CA SER A 43 2.93 -5.01 11.35
C SER A 43 1.47 -4.75 10.97
N TYR A 44 0.54 -4.99 11.89
CA TYR A 44 -0.88 -4.71 11.66
C TYR A 44 -1.13 -3.23 11.34
N ARG A 45 -0.52 -2.31 12.10
CA ARG A 45 -0.66 -0.87 11.87
C ARG A 45 -0.13 -0.47 10.49
N ARG A 46 1.06 -0.95 10.13
CA ARG A 46 1.64 -0.70 8.81
C ARG A 46 0.80 -1.30 7.69
N GLY A 47 0.28 -2.52 7.87
CA GLY A 47 -0.62 -3.16 6.92
C GLY A 47 -1.91 -2.35 6.71
N ALA A 48 -2.50 -1.80 7.77
CA ALA A 48 -3.66 -0.92 7.67
C ALA A 48 -3.36 0.37 6.89
N ASP A 49 -2.20 0.99 7.13
CA ASP A 49 -1.77 2.19 6.39
C ASP A 49 -1.57 1.90 4.89
N LEU A 50 -0.92 0.78 4.56
CA LEU A 50 -0.72 0.34 3.18
C LEU A 50 -2.05 0.04 2.48
N LEU A 51 -2.98 -0.62 3.19
CA LEU A 51 -4.31 -0.94 2.67
C LEU A 51 -5.10 0.35 2.36
N ASN A 52 -5.04 1.34 3.25
CA ASN A 52 -5.68 2.64 3.03
C ASN A 52 -5.09 3.35 1.82
N TYR A 53 -3.76 3.38 1.69
CA TYR A 53 -3.09 3.95 0.52
C TYR A 53 -3.56 3.29 -0.79
N CYS A 54 -3.61 1.96 -0.84
CA CYS A 54 -4.07 1.22 -2.02
C CYS A 54 -5.53 1.57 -2.37
N ARG A 55 -6.40 1.66 -1.37
CA ARG A 55 -7.81 2.04 -1.58
C ARG A 55 -7.97 3.45 -2.10
N GLU A 56 -7.23 4.41 -1.55
CA GLU A 56 -7.25 5.81 -2.00
C GLU A 56 -6.78 5.95 -3.45
N ARG A 57 -5.74 5.21 -3.84
CA ARG A 57 -5.26 5.19 -5.22
C ARG A 57 -6.31 4.63 -6.19
N LEU A 58 -6.94 3.52 -5.84
CA LEU A 58 -8.01 2.94 -6.66
C LEU A 58 -9.22 3.89 -6.76
N ALA A 59 -9.65 4.49 -5.65
CA ALA A 59 -10.75 5.45 -5.64
C ALA A 59 -10.45 6.69 -6.50
N ALA A 60 -9.20 7.18 -6.48
CA ALA A 60 -8.78 8.29 -7.33
C ALA A 60 -8.84 7.93 -8.82
N VAL A 61 -8.40 6.72 -9.20
CA VAL A 61 -8.49 6.23 -10.57
C VAL A 61 -9.94 6.04 -11.00
N GLU A 62 -10.77 5.41 -10.18
CA GLU A 62 -12.21 5.25 -10.45
C GLU A 62 -12.91 6.59 -10.66
N SER A 63 -12.60 7.60 -9.83
CA SER A 63 -13.14 8.94 -10.00
C SER A 63 -12.72 9.59 -11.32
N GLN A 64 -11.48 9.37 -11.76
CA GLN A 64 -10.99 9.90 -13.03
C GLN A 64 -11.66 9.20 -14.22
N VAL A 65 -11.83 7.88 -14.15
CA VAL A 65 -12.55 7.11 -15.17
C VAL A 65 -13.99 7.60 -15.29
N LYS A 66 -14.69 7.80 -14.17
CA LYS A 66 -16.06 8.34 -14.18
C LYS A 66 -16.15 9.72 -14.83
N LEU A 67 -15.21 10.62 -14.56
CA LEU A 67 -15.16 11.93 -15.21
C LEU A 67 -14.93 11.84 -16.72
N LEU A 68 -14.13 10.88 -17.17
CA LEU A 68 -13.91 10.60 -18.60
C LEU A 68 -15.18 10.04 -19.27
N GLU A 69 -15.87 9.12 -18.59
CA GLU A 69 -17.14 8.52 -19.06
C GLU A 69 -18.28 9.54 -19.11
N GLU A 70 -18.34 10.48 -18.17
CA GLU A 70 -19.33 11.56 -18.12
C GLU A 70 -19.04 12.71 -19.12
N GLY A 71 -17.99 12.58 -19.95
CA GLY A 71 -17.66 13.54 -21.00
C GLY A 71 -17.18 14.90 -20.49
N GLN A 72 -16.89 15.04 -19.19
CA GLN A 72 -16.35 16.25 -18.59
C GLN A 72 -14.82 16.28 -18.77
N LEU A 73 -14.38 16.46 -20.02
CA LEU A 73 -13.00 16.72 -20.37
C LEU A 73 -12.51 18.02 -19.71
N LYS A 74 -11.88 17.92 -18.53
CA LYS A 74 -10.82 18.87 -18.18
C LYS A 74 -9.53 18.32 -18.79
N PRO A 75 -8.85 19.07 -19.67
CA PRO A 75 -7.60 18.62 -20.26
C PRO A 75 -6.61 18.35 -19.14
N TRP A 76 -6.13 17.12 -19.08
CA TRP A 76 -5.08 16.71 -18.16
C TRP A 76 -3.82 17.49 -18.54
N LYS A 77 -3.45 18.48 -17.72
CA LYS A 77 -2.11 19.07 -17.81
C LYS A 77 -1.14 18.09 -17.18
N THR A 78 -0.49 17.30 -18.03
CA THR A 78 0.81 16.71 -17.75
C THR A 78 1.82 17.85 -17.68
N GLU A 79 2.17 18.27 -16.46
CA GLU A 79 3.34 19.10 -16.16
C GLU A 79 4.19 18.38 -15.12
#